data_AF-A0A436QSF6-F1
#
_entry.id   AF-A0A436QSF6-F1
#
_cell.length_a   1.000
_cell.length_b   1.000
_cell.length_c   1.000
_cell.angle_alpha   90.00
_cell.angle_beta   90.00
_cell.angle_gamma   90.00
#
_symmetry.space_group_name_H-M   'P 1'
#
loop_
_entity.id
_entity.type
_entity.pdbx_description
1 polymer ?
#
loop_
_entity_poly.entity_id
_entity_poly.type
_entity_poly.pdbx_seq_one_letter_code
_entity_poly.pdbx_strand_id
1 'polypeptide(L)'
;IDPAAIFAGTGRLRTSIEALQESMPQSLAHFFSMGVPGVLLEADGRVFHNAGATEAQELGTMMASVVSYLRMFEKARQPLVYAAPYIGFALSVDQDQFLSMAKVRALRKLWARIQEACSIPASTASIHAETSYRMMTMADPETNILRTAIAAFAAATGGADSISILPHTIAHGLPAGFARRIARNAQLIMAEESHLGQVADPASGSGAVEALTDDLCTAAWEEFQRIEAEGGVLASLQQG
;
A
#
# COMPACT_ATOMS: atom_id res chain seq x y z
N ILE A 1 9.38 -3.66 -5.94
CA ILE A 1 9.98 -2.45 -6.56
C ILE A 1 8.85 -1.55 -7.02
N ASP A 2 8.93 -0.25 -6.74
CA ASP A 2 7.99 0.76 -7.23
C ASP A 2 8.72 1.96 -7.86
N PRO A 3 8.78 2.07 -9.19
CA PRO A 3 9.35 3.23 -9.87
C PRO A 3 8.64 4.55 -9.54
N ALA A 4 7.31 4.53 -9.40
CA ALA A 4 6.53 5.73 -9.13
C ALA A 4 6.80 6.25 -7.71
N ALA A 5 6.82 5.35 -6.72
CA ALA A 5 7.16 5.72 -5.34
C ALA A 5 8.62 6.20 -5.21
N ILE A 6 9.57 5.57 -5.93
CA ILE A 6 10.96 6.06 -5.97
C ILE A 6 11.02 7.47 -6.56
N PHE A 7 10.33 7.71 -7.68
CA PHE A 7 10.34 9.00 -8.34
C PHE A 7 9.68 10.08 -7.48
N ALA A 8 8.52 9.79 -6.89
CA ALA A 8 7.81 10.71 -5.99
C ALA A 8 8.64 11.02 -4.74
N GLY A 9 9.28 10.01 -4.13
CA GLY A 9 10.02 10.19 -2.88
C GLY A 9 11.39 10.85 -3.04
N THR A 10 12.07 10.63 -4.16
CA THR A 10 13.45 11.11 -4.37
C THR A 10 13.58 12.20 -5.43
N GLY A 11 12.51 12.44 -6.21
CA GLY A 11 12.51 13.33 -7.37
C GLY A 11 13.40 12.84 -8.53
N ARG A 12 13.93 11.60 -8.46
CA ARG A 12 14.88 11.08 -9.45
C ARG A 12 14.65 9.59 -9.73
N LEU A 13 14.82 9.21 -10.99
CA LEU A 13 14.95 7.82 -11.41
C LEU A 13 16.40 7.55 -11.82
N ARG A 14 16.85 6.30 -11.66
CA ARG A 14 18.21 5.90 -12.09
C ARG A 14 18.35 5.89 -13.62
N THR A 15 17.26 5.68 -14.33
CA THR A 15 17.15 5.65 -15.79
C THR A 15 15.99 6.52 -16.23
N SER A 16 15.91 6.87 -17.52
CA SER A 16 14.72 7.57 -18.04
C SER A 16 13.47 6.69 -17.92
N ILE A 17 12.29 7.31 -17.97
CA ILE A 17 11.01 6.61 -17.89
C ILE A 17 10.86 5.64 -19.08
N GLU A 18 11.29 6.05 -20.28
CA GLU A 18 11.27 5.23 -21.49
C GLU A 18 12.15 3.99 -21.33
N ALA A 19 13.41 4.19 -20.91
CA ALA A 19 14.35 3.08 -20.69
C ALA A 19 13.87 2.12 -19.59
N LEU A 20 13.23 2.63 -18.55
CA LEU A 20 12.63 1.82 -17.48
C LEU A 20 11.47 0.97 -18.01
N GLN A 21 10.57 1.57 -18.79
CA GLN A 21 9.43 0.86 -19.38
C GLN A 21 9.86 -0.23 -20.37
N GLU A 22 10.95 -0.02 -21.12
CA GLU A 22 11.48 -1.01 -22.06
C GLU A 22 12.21 -2.18 -21.36
N SER A 23 13.04 -1.87 -20.36
CA SER A 23 13.96 -2.83 -19.72
C SER A 23 13.31 -3.71 -18.64
N MET A 24 12.33 -3.17 -17.91
CA MET A 24 11.76 -3.82 -16.74
C MET A 24 11.01 -5.13 -17.07
N PRO A 25 10.19 -5.23 -18.13
CA PRO A 25 9.51 -6.49 -18.46
C PRO A 25 10.47 -7.64 -18.75
N GLN A 26 11.58 -7.36 -19.46
CA GLN A 26 12.60 -8.38 -19.76
C GLN A 26 13.34 -8.81 -18.49
N SER A 27 13.63 -7.85 -17.60
CA SER A 27 14.27 -8.12 -16.31
C SER A 27 13.40 -8.98 -15.40
N LEU A 28 12.07 -8.81 -15.47
CA LEU A 28 11.11 -9.56 -14.64
C LEU A 28 10.71 -10.91 -15.25
N ALA A 29 10.82 -11.09 -16.56
CA ALA A 29 10.47 -12.34 -17.26
C ALA A 29 11.16 -13.58 -16.65
N HIS A 30 12.43 -13.44 -16.25
CA HIS A 30 13.16 -14.51 -15.60
C HIS A 30 12.58 -14.88 -14.23
N PHE A 31 12.18 -13.89 -13.42
CA PHE A 31 11.58 -14.15 -12.10
C PHE A 31 10.28 -14.93 -12.18
N PHE A 32 9.43 -14.65 -13.18
CA PHE A 32 8.20 -15.43 -13.40
C PHE A 32 8.48 -16.87 -13.79
N SER A 33 9.56 -17.11 -14.55
CA SER A 33 9.96 -18.46 -14.95
C SER A 33 10.50 -19.31 -13.81
N MET A 34 10.99 -18.68 -12.73
CA MET A 34 11.54 -19.41 -11.58
C MET A 34 10.46 -19.96 -10.63
N GLY A 35 9.21 -19.50 -10.75
CA GLY A 35 8.11 -19.95 -9.89
C GLY A 35 8.30 -19.64 -8.41
N VAL A 36 9.12 -18.64 -8.09
CA VAL A 36 9.38 -18.25 -6.69
C VAL A 36 8.19 -17.44 -6.18
N PRO A 37 7.53 -17.86 -5.09
CA PRO A 37 6.45 -17.08 -4.52
C PRO A 37 6.99 -15.77 -3.93
N GLY A 38 6.43 -14.63 -4.31
CA GLY A 38 6.79 -13.34 -3.72
C GLY A 38 6.25 -12.13 -4.48
N VAL A 39 6.19 -11.00 -3.79
CA VAL A 39 5.88 -9.69 -4.39
C VAL A 39 7.14 -9.15 -5.07
N LEU A 40 7.07 -8.91 -6.38
CA LEU A 40 8.16 -8.29 -7.15
C LEU A 40 7.88 -6.81 -7.40
N LEU A 41 6.63 -6.50 -7.71
CA LEU A 41 6.15 -5.14 -7.94
C LEU A 41 5.23 -4.80 -6.78
N GLU A 42 5.63 -3.81 -6.00
CA GLU A 42 4.83 -3.33 -4.87
C GLU A 42 4.29 -1.98 -5.30
N ALA A 43 2.99 -1.74 -5.22
CA ALA A 43 2.46 -0.39 -5.30
C ALA A 43 2.54 0.22 -3.91
N ASP A 44 3.51 1.12 -3.72
CA ASP A 44 3.86 1.69 -2.42
C ASP A 44 3.20 3.07 -2.25
N GLY A 45 2.06 3.08 -1.56
CA GLY A 45 1.32 4.27 -1.17
C GLY A 45 1.98 5.07 -0.04
N ARG A 46 2.87 4.45 0.75
CA ARG A 46 3.41 5.07 1.97
C ARG A 46 4.19 6.34 1.67
N VAL A 47 4.88 6.40 0.53
CA VAL A 47 5.62 7.59 0.11
C VAL A 47 4.68 8.78 -0.06
N PHE A 48 3.54 8.58 -0.72
CA PHE A 48 2.54 9.62 -0.97
C PHE A 48 1.84 10.04 0.33
N HIS A 49 1.42 9.08 1.15
CA HIS A 49 0.79 9.35 2.45
C HIS A 49 1.68 10.20 3.35
N ASN A 50 2.96 9.84 3.46
CA ASN A 50 3.91 10.55 4.30
C ASN A 50 4.33 11.90 3.70
N ALA A 51 4.17 12.10 2.40
CA ALA A 51 4.31 13.40 1.73
C ALA A 51 3.09 14.33 1.90
N GLY A 52 1.99 13.83 2.48
CA GLY A 52 0.79 14.62 2.76
C GLY A 52 -0.42 14.31 1.86
N ALA A 53 -0.35 13.26 1.05
CA ALA A 53 -1.50 12.80 0.27
C ALA A 53 -2.66 12.38 1.18
N THR A 54 -3.88 12.62 0.73
CA THR A 54 -5.08 12.07 1.35
C THR A 54 -5.16 10.56 1.14
N GLU A 55 -6.01 9.90 1.91
CA GLU A 55 -6.23 8.45 1.82
C GLU A 55 -6.72 8.03 0.42
N ALA A 56 -7.55 8.86 -0.22
CA ALA A 56 -8.02 8.64 -1.58
C ALA A 56 -6.90 8.82 -2.62
N GLN A 57 -6.04 9.83 -2.44
CA GLN A 57 -4.88 10.07 -3.32
C GLN A 57 -3.85 8.95 -3.21
N GLU A 58 -3.60 8.43 -2.01
CA GLU A 58 -2.74 7.26 -1.80
C GLU A 58 -3.27 6.06 -2.59
N LEU A 59 -4.54 5.69 -2.38
CA LEU A 59 -5.17 4.57 -3.08
C LEU A 59 -5.22 4.78 -4.60
N GLY A 60 -5.61 5.97 -5.08
CA GLY A 60 -5.69 6.29 -6.50
C GLY A 60 -4.33 6.19 -7.20
N THR A 61 -3.28 6.67 -6.54
CA THR A 61 -1.91 6.57 -7.05
C THR A 61 -1.43 5.13 -7.08
N MET A 62 -1.74 4.33 -6.04
CA MET A 62 -1.44 2.88 -6.03
C MET A 62 -2.12 2.16 -7.19
N MET A 63 -3.39 2.48 -7.48
CA MET A 63 -4.11 1.91 -8.63
C MET A 63 -3.46 2.29 -9.96
N ALA A 64 -3.05 3.56 -10.11
CA ALA A 64 -2.33 4.02 -11.30
C ALA A 64 -0.98 3.31 -11.48
N SER A 65 -0.22 3.11 -10.39
CA SER A 65 1.02 2.33 -10.42
C SER A 65 0.79 0.89 -10.88
N VAL A 66 -0.23 0.22 -10.35
CA VAL A 66 -0.53 -1.17 -10.76
C VAL A 66 -0.99 -1.26 -12.21
N VAL A 67 -1.83 -0.34 -12.69
CA VAL A 67 -2.22 -0.30 -14.10
C VAL A 67 -1.01 -0.04 -15.01
N SER A 68 -0.10 0.84 -14.58
CA SER A 68 1.18 1.03 -15.28
C SER A 68 1.98 -0.27 -15.35
N TYR A 69 2.04 -1.05 -14.27
CA TYR A 69 2.68 -2.37 -14.29
C TYR A 69 2.00 -3.29 -15.31
N LEU A 70 0.69 -3.48 -15.23
CA LEU A 70 -0.04 -4.35 -16.14
C LEU A 70 0.17 -3.98 -17.62
N ARG A 71 0.17 -2.68 -17.96
CA ARG A 71 0.50 -2.20 -19.31
C ARG A 71 1.91 -2.58 -19.76
N MET A 72 2.88 -2.59 -18.85
CA MET A 72 4.25 -3.01 -19.16
C MET A 72 4.33 -4.51 -19.49
N PHE A 73 3.56 -5.35 -18.81
CA PHE A 73 3.45 -6.78 -19.16
C PHE A 73 2.75 -7.01 -20.50
N GLU A 74 1.67 -6.26 -20.76
CA GLU A 74 0.95 -6.33 -22.03
C GLU A 74 1.87 -5.95 -23.21
N LYS A 75 2.64 -4.86 -23.08
CA LYS A 75 3.65 -4.45 -24.07
C LYS A 75 4.71 -5.54 -24.30
N ALA A 76 5.10 -6.26 -23.25
CA ALA A 76 6.03 -7.37 -23.33
C ALA A 76 5.40 -8.69 -23.82
N ARG A 77 4.12 -8.67 -24.21
CA ARG A 77 3.34 -9.82 -24.70
C ARG A 77 3.27 -10.97 -23.69
N GLN A 78 3.28 -10.63 -22.41
CA GLN A 78 3.10 -11.58 -21.32
C GLN A 78 1.63 -11.58 -20.85
N PRO A 79 1.00 -12.76 -20.67
CA PRO A 79 -0.35 -12.82 -20.12
C PRO A 79 -0.44 -12.18 -18.72
N LEU A 80 -1.39 -11.26 -18.53
CA LEU A 80 -1.56 -10.50 -17.27
C LEU A 80 -1.86 -11.40 -16.06
N VAL A 81 -2.45 -12.58 -16.29
CA VAL A 81 -2.70 -13.58 -15.24
C VAL A 81 -1.42 -14.03 -14.54
N TYR A 82 -0.27 -13.98 -15.21
CA TYR A 82 1.02 -14.29 -14.60
C TYR A 82 1.60 -13.13 -13.80
N ALA A 83 1.15 -11.90 -14.03
CA ALA A 83 1.63 -10.72 -13.32
C ALA A 83 0.97 -10.58 -11.95
N ALA A 84 -0.35 -10.81 -11.88
CA ALA A 84 -1.17 -10.53 -10.70
C ALA A 84 -0.63 -11.13 -9.38
N PRO A 85 -0.15 -12.38 -9.32
CA PRO A 85 0.38 -12.95 -8.08
C PRO A 85 1.67 -12.28 -7.56
N TYR A 86 2.37 -11.54 -8.42
CA TYR A 86 3.63 -10.86 -8.08
C TYR A 86 3.45 -9.36 -7.81
N ILE A 87 2.20 -8.88 -7.87
CA ILE A 87 1.83 -7.52 -7.51
C ILE A 87 1.35 -7.52 -6.07
N GLY A 88 2.01 -6.72 -5.24
CA GLY A 88 1.63 -6.46 -3.86
C GLY A 88 1.41 -4.98 -3.63
N PHE A 89 0.97 -4.65 -2.43
CA PHE A 89 0.64 -3.29 -2.03
C PHE A 89 1.26 -2.98 -0.68
N ALA A 90 1.80 -1.77 -0.52
CA ALA A 90 2.18 -1.24 0.76
C ALA A 90 1.46 0.08 1.00
N LEU A 91 0.74 0.21 2.10
CA LEU A 91 0.02 1.43 2.47
C LEU A 91 0.33 1.86 3.90
N SER A 92 0.16 3.14 4.20
CA SER A 92 0.32 3.65 5.56
C SER A 92 -0.96 3.48 6.38
N VAL A 93 -0.91 3.31 7.68
CA VAL A 93 -2.10 3.40 8.56
C VAL A 93 -1.82 4.40 9.67
N ASP A 94 -2.81 5.21 10.04
CA ASP A 94 -2.61 6.27 11.04
C ASP A 94 -3.63 6.20 12.18
N GLN A 95 -3.61 7.21 13.05
CA GLN A 95 -4.45 7.27 14.24
C GLN A 95 -5.95 7.41 13.96
N ASP A 96 -6.36 7.75 12.74
CA ASP A 96 -7.77 7.65 12.35
C ASP A 96 -8.11 6.18 12.10
N GLN A 97 -8.54 5.51 13.17
CA GLN A 97 -8.75 4.08 13.20
C GLN A 97 -9.78 3.61 12.17
N PHE A 98 -10.90 4.31 12.05
CA PHE A 98 -11.99 3.89 11.16
C PHE A 98 -11.63 4.13 9.71
N LEU A 99 -11.01 5.27 9.40
CA LEU A 99 -10.58 5.58 8.06
C LEU A 99 -9.44 4.66 7.60
N SER A 100 -8.46 4.39 8.46
CA SER A 100 -7.37 3.44 8.17
C SER A 100 -7.90 2.02 7.94
N MET A 101 -8.87 1.58 8.74
CA MET A 101 -9.52 0.28 8.56
C MET A 101 -10.30 0.23 7.23
N ALA A 102 -11.08 1.27 6.92
CA ALA A 102 -11.80 1.40 5.66
C ALA A 102 -10.84 1.44 4.45
N LYS A 103 -9.67 2.08 4.58
CA LYS A 103 -8.65 2.16 3.52
C LYS A 103 -8.11 0.79 3.12
N VAL A 104 -7.76 -0.07 4.08
CA VAL A 104 -7.30 -1.43 3.80
C VAL A 104 -8.37 -2.24 3.06
N ARG A 105 -9.64 -2.11 3.47
CA ARG A 105 -10.78 -2.76 2.82
C ARG A 105 -11.01 -2.22 1.41
N ALA A 106 -10.97 -0.90 1.25
CA ALA A 106 -11.15 -0.22 -0.03
C ALA A 106 -10.09 -0.67 -1.05
N LEU A 107 -8.84 -0.82 -0.62
CA LEU A 107 -7.77 -1.32 -1.48
C LEU A 107 -8.08 -2.69 -2.11
N ARG A 108 -8.63 -3.64 -1.32
CA ARG A 108 -9.03 -4.96 -1.83
C ARG A 108 -10.16 -4.85 -2.86
N LYS A 109 -11.17 -3.99 -2.59
CA LYS A 109 -12.28 -3.73 -3.53
C LYS A 109 -11.78 -3.11 -4.85
N LEU A 110 -10.92 -2.09 -4.76
CA LEU A 110 -10.32 -1.42 -5.92
C LEU A 110 -9.47 -2.38 -6.76
N TRP A 111 -8.66 -3.21 -6.11
CA TRP A 111 -7.86 -4.22 -6.81
C TRP A 111 -8.74 -5.27 -7.51
N ALA A 112 -9.80 -5.74 -6.87
CA ALA A 112 -10.76 -6.64 -7.51
C ALA A 112 -11.40 -6.00 -8.76
N ARG A 113 -11.71 -4.69 -8.69
CA ARG A 113 -12.26 -3.95 -9.83
C ARG A 113 -11.29 -3.82 -11.01
N ILE A 114 -10.00 -3.61 -10.74
CA ILE A 114 -8.97 -3.61 -11.80
C ILE A 114 -8.84 -5.01 -12.42
N GLN A 115 -8.81 -6.06 -11.61
CA GLN A 115 -8.74 -7.43 -12.12
C GLN A 115 -9.91 -7.76 -13.04
N GLU A 116 -11.14 -7.37 -12.64
CA GLU A 116 -12.34 -7.50 -13.47
C GLU A 116 -12.18 -6.73 -14.80
N ALA A 117 -11.77 -5.47 -14.76
CA ALA A 117 -11.57 -4.65 -15.96
C ALA A 117 -10.50 -5.21 -16.91
N CYS A 118 -9.46 -5.86 -16.36
CA CYS A 118 -8.39 -6.49 -17.12
C CYS A 118 -8.66 -7.96 -17.48
N SER A 119 -9.86 -8.50 -17.17
CA SER A 119 -10.19 -9.92 -17.37
C SER A 119 -9.20 -10.89 -16.70
N ILE A 120 -8.64 -10.49 -15.56
CA ILE A 120 -7.76 -11.31 -14.72
C ILE A 120 -8.65 -12.08 -13.73
N PRO A 121 -8.46 -13.40 -13.56
CA PRO A 121 -9.15 -14.16 -12.53
C PRO A 121 -8.96 -13.54 -11.15
N ALA A 122 -10.02 -13.48 -10.35
CA ALA A 122 -9.96 -12.87 -9.02
C ALA A 122 -8.89 -13.54 -8.16
N SER A 123 -7.96 -12.72 -7.67
CA SER A 123 -6.88 -13.12 -6.78
C SER A 123 -6.80 -12.18 -5.58
N THR A 124 -6.31 -12.70 -4.46
CA THR A 124 -6.11 -11.95 -3.23
C THR A 124 -4.89 -11.05 -3.36
N ALA A 125 -5.05 -9.74 -3.14
CA ALA A 125 -3.92 -8.82 -2.98
C ALA A 125 -3.10 -9.21 -1.74
N SER A 126 -1.78 -9.17 -1.86
CA SER A 126 -0.88 -9.13 -0.69
C SER A 126 -0.72 -7.68 -0.25
N ILE A 127 -1.18 -7.37 0.97
CA ILE A 127 -1.20 -6.02 1.52
C ILE A 127 -0.28 -5.95 2.74
N HIS A 128 0.75 -5.11 2.62
CA HIS A 128 1.57 -4.65 3.72
C HIS A 128 1.02 -3.33 4.26
N ALA A 129 0.78 -3.25 5.57
CA ALA A 129 0.42 -2.02 6.25
C ALA A 129 1.57 -1.55 7.14
N GLU A 130 1.97 -0.30 7.03
CA GLU A 130 2.97 0.30 7.90
C GLU A 130 2.34 1.44 8.70
N THR A 131 2.60 1.52 10.00
CA THR A 131 2.13 2.68 10.78
C THR A 131 2.79 3.95 10.26
N SER A 132 2.00 4.98 10.02
CA SER A 132 2.39 6.24 9.41
C SER A 132 3.58 6.90 10.11
N TYR A 133 4.57 7.37 9.35
CA TYR A 133 5.63 8.21 9.90
C TYR A 133 5.10 9.62 10.18
N ARG A 134 4.21 10.14 9.32
CA ARG A 134 3.65 11.51 9.43
C ARG A 134 2.90 11.78 10.73
N MET A 135 2.39 10.73 11.39
CA MET A 135 1.69 10.87 12.68
C MET A 135 2.62 10.94 13.89
N MET A 136 3.93 10.69 13.70
CA MET A 136 4.90 10.64 14.79
C MET A 136 5.21 12.04 15.31
N THR A 137 5.36 12.14 16.62
CA THR A 137 5.73 13.39 17.29
C THR A 137 7.15 13.31 17.85
N MET A 138 7.89 14.43 17.74
CA MET A 138 9.19 14.59 18.39
C MET A 138 9.05 14.81 19.89
N ALA A 139 8.02 15.56 20.28
CA ALA A 139 7.72 15.83 21.68
C ALA A 139 7.05 14.60 22.31
N ASP A 140 7.51 14.21 23.49
CA ASP A 140 6.97 13.06 24.24
C ASP A 140 6.81 11.78 23.39
N PRO A 141 7.94 11.19 22.90
CA PRO A 141 7.93 10.10 21.93
C PRO A 141 7.21 8.84 22.45
N GLU A 142 7.07 8.66 23.77
CA GLU A 142 6.34 7.52 24.34
C GLU A 142 4.86 7.55 23.96
N THR A 143 4.26 8.73 23.73
CA THR A 143 2.88 8.83 23.23
C THR A 143 2.71 8.24 21.83
N ASN A 144 3.79 8.15 21.05
CA ASN A 144 3.73 7.49 19.74
C ASN A 144 3.44 5.99 19.88
N ILE A 145 3.72 5.35 21.03
CA ILE A 145 3.32 3.96 21.28
C ILE A 145 1.79 3.83 21.15
N LEU A 146 1.04 4.75 21.74
CA LEU A 146 -0.42 4.74 21.68
C LEU A 146 -0.93 4.96 20.24
N ARG A 147 -0.33 5.90 19.50
CA ARG A 147 -0.66 6.16 18.09
C ARG A 147 -0.44 4.92 17.24
N THR A 148 0.72 4.28 17.38
CA THR A 148 1.05 3.06 16.64
C THR A 148 0.16 1.88 16.99
N ALA A 149 -0.27 1.75 18.26
CA ALA A 149 -1.17 0.69 18.66
C ALA A 149 -2.55 0.84 17.99
N ILE A 150 -3.10 2.06 17.93
CA ILE A 150 -4.36 2.35 17.24
C ILE A 150 -4.25 2.06 15.74
N ALA A 151 -3.18 2.54 15.10
CA ALA A 151 -2.96 2.34 13.67
C ALA A 151 -2.76 0.86 13.31
N ALA A 152 -2.00 0.12 14.12
CA ALA A 152 -1.78 -1.31 13.92
C ALA A 152 -3.04 -2.14 14.16
N PHE A 153 -3.86 -1.76 15.14
CA PHE A 153 -5.18 -2.34 15.34
C PHE A 153 -6.04 -2.16 14.08
N ALA A 154 -6.10 -0.93 13.55
CA ALA A 154 -6.85 -0.63 12.32
C ALA A 154 -6.36 -1.45 11.10
N ALA A 155 -5.05 -1.61 10.95
CA ALA A 155 -4.48 -2.47 9.91
C ALA A 155 -4.88 -3.94 10.07
N ALA A 156 -4.82 -4.47 11.30
CA ALA A 156 -5.18 -5.85 11.59
C ALA A 156 -6.67 -6.11 11.32
N THR A 157 -7.55 -5.25 11.85
CA THR A 157 -9.01 -5.40 11.67
C THR A 157 -9.48 -5.03 10.26
N GLY A 158 -8.72 -4.21 9.53
CA GLY A 158 -8.93 -3.95 8.10
C GLY A 158 -8.50 -5.11 7.20
N GLY A 159 -7.80 -6.11 7.76
CA GLY A 159 -7.39 -7.31 7.05
C GLY A 159 -6.09 -7.15 6.25
N ALA A 160 -5.08 -6.44 6.78
CA ALA A 160 -3.73 -6.43 6.20
C ALA A 160 -3.04 -7.79 6.38
N ASP A 161 -2.26 -8.23 5.38
CA ASP A 161 -1.58 -9.52 5.40
C ASP A 161 -0.26 -9.48 6.20
N SER A 162 0.37 -8.31 6.25
CA SER A 162 1.55 -8.07 7.08
C SER A 162 1.54 -6.65 7.62
N ILE A 163 2.08 -6.45 8.82
CA ILE A 163 2.05 -5.17 9.51
C ILE A 163 3.46 -4.80 9.99
N SER A 164 3.89 -3.57 9.73
CA SER A 164 5.09 -2.96 10.29
C SER A 164 4.70 -1.85 11.25
N ILE A 165 5.09 -1.98 12.52
CA ILE A 165 4.98 -0.90 13.50
C ILE A 165 6.29 -0.12 13.53
N LEU A 166 6.22 1.17 13.20
CA LEU A 166 7.36 2.07 13.34
C LEU A 166 7.67 2.27 14.82
N PRO A 167 8.94 2.20 15.24
CA PRO A 167 9.30 2.46 16.63
C PRO A 167 8.91 3.87 17.07
N HIS A 168 8.43 4.01 18.31
CA HIS A 168 7.94 5.27 18.86
C HIS A 168 8.97 6.43 18.85
N THR A 169 10.27 6.12 18.76
CA THR A 169 11.36 7.11 18.65
C THR A 169 11.79 7.41 17.20
N ILE A 170 11.11 6.89 16.17
CA ILE A 170 11.57 7.00 14.77
C ILE A 170 11.75 8.45 14.29
N ALA A 171 10.96 9.38 14.84
CA ALA A 171 11.10 10.80 14.54
C ALA A 171 12.48 11.35 14.95
N HIS A 172 13.13 10.76 15.96
CA HIS A 172 14.44 11.18 16.47
C HIS A 172 15.62 10.59 15.67
N GLY A 173 15.35 9.76 14.66
CA GLY A 173 16.36 9.07 13.87
C GLY A 173 16.35 7.55 14.08
N LEU A 174 17.51 6.91 13.91
CA LEU A 174 17.60 5.45 13.94
C LEU A 174 17.17 4.90 15.33
N PRO A 175 16.09 4.11 15.42
CA PRO A 175 15.57 3.67 16.70
C PRO A 175 16.53 2.74 17.44
N ALA A 176 16.65 2.87 18.76
CA ALA A 176 17.43 1.96 19.59
C ALA A 176 16.78 0.58 19.71
N GLY A 177 17.52 -0.39 20.25
CA GLY A 177 17.03 -1.77 20.44
C GLY A 177 15.77 -1.87 21.30
N PHE A 178 15.64 -1.01 22.32
CA PHE A 178 14.45 -0.96 23.18
C PHE A 178 13.20 -0.50 22.42
N ALA A 179 13.30 0.55 21.61
CA ALA A 179 12.18 1.05 20.82
C ALA A 179 11.69 0.02 19.78
N ARG A 180 12.63 -0.68 19.12
CA ARG A 180 12.29 -1.78 18.20
C ARG A 180 11.64 -2.96 18.93
N ARG A 181 12.08 -3.26 20.15
CA ARG A 181 11.46 -4.30 20.99
C ARG A 181 10.01 -3.96 21.33
N ILE A 182 9.71 -2.70 21.66
CA ILE A 182 8.33 -2.26 21.94
C ILE A 182 7.46 -2.44 20.69
N ALA A 183 7.91 -1.96 19.53
CA ALA A 183 7.18 -2.11 18.27
C ALA A 183 6.85 -3.57 17.93
N ARG A 184 7.84 -4.47 18.03
CA ARG A 184 7.62 -5.91 17.81
C ARG A 184 6.68 -6.52 18.85
N ASN A 185 6.87 -6.20 20.13
CA ASN A 185 6.06 -6.79 21.20
C ASN A 185 4.60 -6.34 21.12
N ALA A 186 4.32 -5.12 20.65
CA ALA A 186 2.95 -4.68 20.39
C ALA A 186 2.24 -5.59 19.36
N GLN A 187 2.93 -5.98 18.29
CA GLN A 187 2.39 -6.95 17.32
C GLN A 187 2.12 -8.32 17.94
N LEU A 188 3.05 -8.82 18.78
CA LEU A 188 2.89 -10.11 19.46
C LEU A 188 1.68 -10.10 20.40
N ILE A 189 1.49 -9.04 21.18
CA ILE A 189 0.33 -8.90 22.06
C ILE A 189 -0.97 -8.86 21.23
N MET A 190 -0.99 -8.10 20.13
CA MET A 190 -2.16 -8.04 19.24
C MET A 190 -2.48 -9.40 18.58
N ALA A 191 -1.47 -10.20 18.25
CA ALA A 191 -1.66 -11.50 17.63
C ALA A 191 -2.12 -12.57 18.65
N GLU A 192 -1.46 -12.61 19.82
CA GLU A 192 -1.58 -13.74 20.75
C GLU A 192 -2.57 -13.49 21.90
N GLU A 193 -2.77 -12.22 22.31
CA GLU A 193 -3.51 -11.90 23.55
C GLU A 193 -4.81 -11.15 23.31
N SER A 194 -4.92 -10.35 22.24
CA SER A 194 -6.12 -9.52 22.01
C SER A 194 -7.22 -10.19 21.19
N HIS A 195 -7.02 -11.45 20.77
CA HIS A 195 -7.97 -12.22 19.97
C HIS A 195 -8.41 -11.56 18.63
N LEU A 196 -7.61 -10.62 18.11
CA LEU A 196 -7.97 -9.87 16.90
C LEU A 196 -8.13 -10.77 15.67
N GLY A 197 -7.34 -11.86 15.59
CA GLY A 197 -7.41 -12.82 14.49
C GLY A 197 -8.52 -13.86 14.58
N GLN A 198 -9.41 -13.81 15.59
CA GLN A 198 -10.48 -14.81 15.76
C GLN A 198 -11.67 -14.60 14.81
N VAL A 199 -11.84 -13.39 14.28
CA VAL A 199 -12.90 -13.03 13.32
C VAL A 199 -12.26 -12.42 12.08
N ALA A 200 -12.64 -12.89 10.89
CA ALA A 200 -11.99 -12.51 9.63
C ALA A 200 -12.15 -11.03 9.26
N ASP A 201 -13.35 -10.46 9.38
CA ASP A 201 -13.61 -9.02 9.20
C ASP A 201 -14.56 -8.56 10.33
N PRO A 202 -14.04 -8.11 11.49
CA PRO A 202 -14.87 -7.69 12.61
C PRO A 202 -15.63 -6.38 12.34
N ALA A 203 -15.28 -5.63 11.29
CA ALA A 203 -15.96 -4.40 10.92
C ALA A 203 -17.10 -4.61 9.93
N SER A 204 -17.22 -5.81 9.37
CA SER A 204 -18.28 -6.20 8.45
C SER A 204 -19.67 -5.93 9.05
N GLY A 205 -20.51 -5.24 8.28
CA GLY A 205 -21.87 -4.87 8.71
C GLY A 205 -21.97 -3.60 9.55
N SER A 206 -20.85 -2.96 9.89
CA SER A 206 -20.86 -1.61 10.47
C SER A 206 -21.21 -0.59 9.39
N GLY A 207 -22.43 -0.03 9.42
CA GLY A 207 -22.90 0.91 8.40
C GLY A 207 -21.98 2.13 8.19
N ALA A 208 -21.30 2.59 9.26
CA ALA A 208 -20.34 3.68 9.16
C ALA A 208 -19.05 3.28 8.44
N VAL A 209 -18.49 2.09 8.74
CA VAL A 209 -17.26 1.61 8.09
C VAL A 209 -17.52 1.22 6.64
N GLU A 210 -18.67 0.61 6.35
CA GLU A 210 -19.07 0.29 4.98
C GLU A 210 -19.21 1.55 4.13
N ALA A 211 -19.92 2.57 4.63
CA ALA A 211 -20.05 3.85 3.94
C ALA A 211 -18.68 4.52 3.70
N LEU A 212 -17.82 4.60 4.72
CA LEU A 212 -16.46 5.12 4.56
C LEU A 212 -15.63 4.34 3.55
N THR A 213 -15.80 3.02 3.49
CA THR A 213 -15.09 2.15 2.53
C THR A 213 -15.56 2.46 1.10
N ASP A 214 -16.86 2.63 0.89
CA ASP A 214 -17.43 2.89 -0.43
C ASP A 214 -17.13 4.33 -0.91
N ASP A 215 -17.17 5.30 0.00
CA ASP A 215 -16.76 6.69 -0.26
C ASP A 215 -15.28 6.75 -0.66
N LEU A 216 -14.41 6.04 0.07
CA LEU A 216 -12.98 5.93 -0.27
C LEU A 216 -12.76 5.25 -1.62
N CYS A 217 -13.50 4.19 -1.93
CA CYS A 217 -13.40 3.54 -3.25
C CYS A 217 -13.76 4.51 -4.36
N THR A 218 -14.84 5.29 -4.18
CA THR A 218 -15.31 6.26 -5.17
C THR A 218 -14.27 7.37 -5.39
N ALA A 219 -13.83 8.02 -4.30
CA ALA A 219 -12.85 9.09 -4.38
C ALA A 219 -11.49 8.60 -4.92
N ALA A 220 -11.02 7.42 -4.50
CA ALA A 220 -9.78 6.84 -5.01
C ALA A 220 -9.86 6.49 -6.50
N TRP A 221 -11.04 6.05 -6.98
CA TRP A 221 -11.24 5.77 -8.39
C TRP A 221 -11.23 7.03 -9.24
N GLU A 222 -11.81 8.13 -8.76
CA GLU A 222 -11.73 9.45 -9.39
C GLU A 222 -10.28 9.96 -9.47
N GLU A 223 -9.53 9.84 -8.38
CA GLU A 223 -8.11 10.19 -8.32
C GLU A 223 -7.29 9.35 -9.31
N PHE A 224 -7.53 8.04 -9.37
CA PHE A 224 -6.94 7.15 -10.36
C PHE A 224 -7.26 7.59 -11.79
N GLN A 225 -8.52 7.87 -12.11
CA GLN A 225 -8.93 8.31 -13.44
C GLN A 225 -8.28 9.63 -13.85
N ARG A 226 -8.09 10.56 -12.90
CA ARG A 226 -7.38 11.82 -13.14
C ARG A 226 -5.92 11.57 -13.53
N ILE A 227 -5.20 10.76 -12.74
CA ILE A 227 -3.81 10.39 -13.03
C ILE A 227 -3.69 9.69 -14.40
N GLU A 228 -4.65 8.84 -14.75
CA GLU A 228 -4.67 8.17 -16.04
C GLU A 228 -4.94 9.13 -17.21
N ALA A 229 -5.78 10.16 -17.01
CA ALA A 229 -6.02 11.21 -18.00
C ALA A 229 -4.76 12.07 -18.25
N GLU A 230 -3.88 12.18 -17.26
CA GLU A 230 -2.58 12.87 -17.34
C GLU A 230 -1.49 12.02 -18.03
N GLY A 231 -1.82 10.80 -18.48
CA GLY A 231 -0.90 9.88 -19.15
C GLY A 231 -0.31 8.79 -18.24
N GLY A 232 -0.86 8.64 -17.03
CA GLY A 232 -0.44 7.66 -16.04
C GLY A 232 0.56 8.20 -15.01
N VAL A 233 0.81 7.43 -13.96
CA VAL A 233 1.48 7.90 -12.73
C VAL A 233 2.85 8.55 -12.96
N LEU A 234 3.69 7.97 -13.84
CA LEU A 234 5.04 8.52 -14.09
C LEU A 234 5.00 9.85 -14.87
N ALA A 235 4.06 9.98 -15.80
CA ALA A 235 3.89 11.19 -16.60
C ALA A 235 3.26 12.32 -15.77
N SER A 236 2.30 11.97 -14.92
CA SER A 236 1.70 12.88 -13.92
C SER A 236 2.81 13.43 -13.00
N LEU A 237 3.61 12.56 -12.38
CA LEU A 237 4.72 12.98 -11.51
C LEU A 237 5.78 13.84 -12.21
N GLN A 238 6.01 13.64 -13.50
CA GLN A 238 6.98 14.44 -14.26
C GLN A 238 6.48 15.86 -14.52
N GLN A 239 5.16 16.05 -14.60
CA GLN A 239 4.53 17.35 -14.85
C GLN A 239 4.38 18.19 -13.57
N GLY A 240 4.40 17.54 -12.40
CA GLY A 240 4.25 18.17 -11.08
C GLY A 240 2.79 18.24 -10.64
#